data_AF-A0A1S2PFW7-F1
#
_entry.id   AF-A0A1S2PFW7-F1
#
_cell.length_a   1.000
_cell.length_b   1.000
_cell.length_c   1.000
_cell.angle_alpha   90.00
_cell.angle_beta   90.00
_cell.angle_gamma   90.00
#
_symmetry.space_group_name_H-M   'P 1'
#
loop_
_entity.id
_entity.type
_entity.pdbx_description
1 polymer ?
#
loop_
_entity_poly.entity_id
_entity_poly.type
_entity_poly.pdbx_seq_one_letter_code
_entity_poly.pdbx_strand_id
1 'polypeptide(L)'
;MTAASAKIAGCRNLVATAAVKTAVTRAYTSHNSLFRHIKPRPGQFLYGQCGDTRYAATAFELTPGATHQEQVGIQDDGSARKYFILRDGRPWGYSHSAAPFSGGCVGIPRELSQLWDNCPSE
;
A
#
# COMPACT_ATOMS: atom_id res chain seq x y z
N MET A 1 13.46 -21.20 -12.42
CA MET A 1 12.84 -21.74 -11.20
C MET A 1 11.64 -20.87 -10.87
N THR A 2 10.42 -21.40 -10.99
CA THR A 2 9.18 -20.66 -10.78
C THR A 2 8.85 -20.69 -9.30
N ALA A 3 9.02 -19.57 -8.59
CA ALA A 3 8.65 -19.47 -7.18
C ALA A 3 7.13 -19.64 -7.04
N ALA A 4 6.70 -20.68 -6.32
CA ALA A 4 5.30 -20.85 -5.96
C ALA A 4 4.90 -19.71 -5.01
N SER A 5 3.93 -18.89 -5.41
CA SER A 5 3.33 -17.90 -4.51
C SER A 5 2.77 -18.61 -3.28
N ALA A 6 3.23 -18.22 -2.09
CA ALA A 6 2.64 -18.66 -0.83
C ALA A 6 1.14 -18.33 -0.83
N LYS A 7 0.30 -19.36 -0.62
CA LYS A 7 -1.15 -19.25 -0.56
C LYS A 7 -1.63 -19.76 0.79
N ILE A 8 -2.47 -18.97 1.47
CA ILE A 8 -3.14 -19.34 2.72
C ILE A 8 -4.62 -19.09 2.53
N ALA A 9 -5.47 -20.12 2.71
CA ALA A 9 -6.93 -20.00 2.76
C ALA A 9 -7.57 -19.09 1.68
N GLY A 10 -7.10 -19.19 0.43
CA GLY A 10 -7.64 -18.40 -0.70
C GLY A 10 -6.97 -17.04 -0.91
N CYS A 11 -6.06 -16.64 -0.02
CA CYS A 11 -5.20 -15.46 -0.14
C CYS A 11 -3.81 -15.84 -0.71
N ARG A 12 -3.19 -14.95 -1.48
CA ARG A 12 -1.84 -15.14 -2.04
C ARG A 12 -1.07 -13.84 -2.20
N ASN A 13 0.26 -13.95 -2.13
CA ASN A 13 1.17 -12.89 -2.56
C ASN A 13 1.20 -12.76 -4.08
N LEU A 14 1.24 -11.52 -4.55
CA LEU A 14 1.30 -11.16 -5.96
C LEU A 14 2.53 -10.30 -6.24
N VAL A 15 3.01 -10.36 -7.49
CA VAL A 15 4.09 -9.47 -7.95
C VAL A 15 3.51 -8.08 -8.22
N ALA A 16 4.03 -7.07 -7.51
CA ALA A 16 3.64 -5.69 -7.69
C ALA A 16 4.35 -5.07 -8.90
N THR A 17 3.65 -5.01 -10.03
CA THR A 17 4.16 -4.36 -11.25
C THR A 17 4.20 -2.83 -11.10
N ALA A 18 4.94 -2.16 -11.99
CA ALA A 18 4.96 -0.70 -12.06
C ALA A 18 3.54 -0.12 -12.20
N ALA A 19 2.69 -0.74 -13.03
CA ALA A 19 1.31 -0.30 -13.22
C ALA A 19 0.49 -0.34 -11.92
N VAL A 20 0.65 -1.37 -11.08
CA VAL A 20 -0.04 -1.46 -9.79
C VAL A 20 0.44 -0.35 -8.85
N LYS A 21 1.76 -0.14 -8.75
CA LYS A 21 2.35 0.93 -7.93
C LYS A 21 1.86 2.31 -8.38
N THR A 22 1.82 2.58 -9.68
CA THR A 22 1.28 3.82 -10.25
C THR A 22 -0.20 3.99 -9.92
N ALA A 23 -1.01 2.95 -10.06
CA ALA A 23 -2.44 3.02 -9.78
C ALA A 23 -2.74 3.27 -8.30
N VAL A 24 -2.00 2.62 -7.39
CA VAL A 24 -2.10 2.85 -5.93
C VAL A 24 -1.65 4.27 -5.57
N THR A 25 -0.56 4.75 -6.18
CA THR A 25 -0.10 6.13 -5.97
C THR A 25 -1.17 7.12 -6.41
N ARG A 26 -1.75 6.94 -7.61
CA ARG A 26 -2.86 7.78 -8.10
C ARG A 26 -4.05 7.77 -7.14
N ALA A 27 -4.46 6.59 -6.66
CA ALA A 27 -5.54 6.48 -5.70
C ALA A 27 -5.28 7.29 -4.43
N TYR A 28 -4.05 7.29 -3.92
CA TYR A 28 -3.69 8.09 -2.76
C TYR A 28 -3.67 9.59 -3.05
N THR A 29 -3.06 10.02 -4.16
CA THR A 29 -3.03 11.45 -4.56
C THR A 29 -4.41 12.02 -4.87
N SER A 30 -5.35 11.17 -5.33
CA SER A 30 -6.76 11.57 -5.50
C SER A 30 -7.49 11.73 -4.17
N HIS A 31 -7.09 10.99 -3.13
CA HIS A 31 -7.64 11.13 -1.79
C HIS A 31 -7.03 12.32 -1.04
N ASN A 32 -5.71 12.52 -1.16
CA ASN A 32 -4.99 13.64 -0.56
C ASN A 32 -4.28 14.46 -1.65
N SER A 33 -4.95 15.51 -2.10
CA SER A 33 -4.49 16.37 -3.20
C SER A 33 -3.25 17.21 -2.87
N LEU A 34 -2.85 17.24 -1.59
CA LEU A 34 -1.60 17.83 -1.13
C LEU A 34 -0.39 17.10 -1.72
N PHE A 35 -0.48 15.78 -1.87
CA PHE A 35 0.65 14.96 -2.31
C PHE A 35 0.59 14.70 -3.81
N ARG A 36 1.59 15.20 -4.54
CA ARG A 36 1.72 15.02 -5.99
C ARG A 36 3.08 14.43 -6.38
N HIS A 37 4.11 14.76 -5.63
CA HIS A 37 5.49 14.30 -5.81
C HIS A 37 5.83 13.20 -4.81
N ILE A 38 5.16 12.06 -4.95
CA ILE A 38 5.37 10.90 -4.09
C ILE A 38 5.46 9.60 -4.89
N LYS A 39 6.14 8.62 -4.32
CA LYS A 39 6.15 7.23 -4.80
C LYS A 39 6.13 6.27 -3.61
N PRO A 40 5.70 5.02 -3.81
CA PRO A 40 5.80 4.02 -2.77
C PRO A 40 7.26 3.82 -2.36
N ARG A 41 7.51 3.68 -1.05
CA ARG A 41 8.86 3.41 -0.54
C ARG A 41 9.43 2.12 -1.16
N PRO A 42 10.67 2.12 -1.66
CA PRO A 42 11.34 0.92 -2.13
C PRO A 42 11.33 -0.19 -1.06
N GLY A 43 11.16 -1.45 -1.46
CA GLY A 43 11.12 -2.59 -0.53
C GLY A 43 9.81 -2.78 0.24
N GLN A 44 9.05 -1.71 0.49
CA GLN A 44 7.91 -1.73 1.42
C GLN A 44 6.53 -1.95 0.79
N PHE A 45 6.46 -2.24 -0.51
CA PHE A 45 5.19 -2.41 -1.20
C PHE A 45 4.68 -3.84 -1.07
N LEU A 46 3.64 -4.02 -0.26
CA LEU A 46 2.93 -5.29 -0.08
C LEU A 46 1.77 -5.37 -1.07
N TYR A 47 1.62 -6.50 -1.76
CA TYR A 47 0.57 -6.71 -2.75
C TYR A 47 0.11 -8.17 -2.79
N GLY A 48 -1.21 -8.35 -2.81
CA GLY A 48 -1.81 -9.66 -2.72
C GLY A 48 -3.30 -9.65 -3.03
N GLN A 49 -3.88 -10.82 -2.97
CA GLN A 49 -5.28 -11.04 -3.34
C GLN A 49 -5.89 -12.12 -2.47
N CYS A 50 -7.14 -11.92 -2.04
CA CYS A 50 -8.01 -12.92 -1.42
C CYS A 50 -9.32 -12.97 -2.21
N GLY A 51 -9.69 -14.14 -2.73
CA GLY A 51 -10.82 -14.24 -3.66
C GLY A 51 -10.62 -13.28 -4.84
N ASP A 52 -11.62 -12.44 -5.13
CA ASP A 52 -11.55 -11.45 -6.21
C ASP A 52 -11.14 -10.04 -5.73
N THR A 53 -10.77 -9.90 -4.45
CA THR A 53 -10.32 -8.62 -3.91
C THR A 53 -8.80 -8.58 -3.83
N ARG A 54 -8.22 -7.52 -4.39
CA ARG A 54 -6.79 -7.22 -4.31
C ARG A 54 -6.54 -6.16 -3.25
N TYR A 55 -5.43 -6.31 -2.56
CA TYR A 55 -5.02 -5.44 -1.47
C TYR A 55 -3.60 -4.98 -1.70
N ALA A 56 -3.32 -3.73 -1.38
CA ALA A 56 -1.97 -3.20 -1.36
C ALA A 56 -1.74 -2.41 -0.08
N ALA A 57 -0.50 -2.42 0.41
CA ALA A 57 -0.10 -1.60 1.53
C ALA A 57 1.32 -1.05 1.32
N THR A 58 1.50 0.24 1.57
CA THR A 58 2.80 0.91 1.40
C THR A 58 2.85 2.20 2.19
N ALA A 59 4.03 2.60 2.64
CA ALA A 59 4.33 3.99 2.94
C ALA A 59 4.80 4.70 1.66
N PHE A 60 4.78 6.03 1.67
CA PHE A 60 5.26 6.85 0.56
C PHE A 60 6.53 7.63 0.96
N GLU A 61 7.32 7.97 -0.05
CA GLU A 61 8.42 8.93 0.05
C GLU A 61 8.29 9.99 -1.05
N LEU A 62 8.91 11.14 -0.82
CA LEU A 62 8.92 12.22 -1.81
C LEU A 62 9.74 11.84 -3.04
N THR A 63 9.29 12.33 -4.19
CA THR A 63 10.09 12.34 -5.42
C THR A 63 10.76 13.69 -5.61
N PRO A 64 11.79 13.79 -6.47
CA PRO A 64 12.30 15.08 -6.91
C PRO A 64 11.17 15.99 -7.41
N GLY A 65 11.25 17.28 -7.08
CA GLY A 65 10.22 18.26 -7.41
C GLY A 65 9.18 18.51 -6.31
N ALA A 66 9.23 17.79 -5.19
CA ALA A 66 8.35 18.02 -4.05
C ALA A 66 8.50 19.45 -3.50
N THR A 67 7.36 20.13 -3.41
CA THR A 67 7.26 21.48 -2.84
C THR A 67 7.54 21.48 -1.34
N HIS A 68 7.85 22.65 -0.77
CA HIS A 68 7.99 22.79 0.68
C HIS A 68 6.74 22.35 1.44
N GLN A 69 5.56 22.62 0.89
CA GLN A 69 4.29 22.20 1.49
C GLN A 69 4.14 20.67 1.51
N GLU A 70 4.60 19.98 0.47
CA GLU A 70 4.64 18.51 0.43
C GLU A 70 5.66 17.94 1.43
N GLN A 71 6.79 18.62 1.63
CA GLN A 71 7.81 18.24 2.60
C GLN A 71 7.32 18.33 4.03
N VAL A 72 6.55 19.37 4.37
CA VAL A 72 5.89 19.49 5.67
C VAL A 72 4.78 18.44 5.78
N GLY A 73 3.93 18.33 4.76
CA GLY A 73 2.81 17.39 4.78
C GLY A 73 3.24 15.94 5.01
N ILE A 74 4.37 15.49 4.45
CA ILE A 74 4.83 14.11 4.65
C ILE A 74 5.48 13.88 6.03
N GLN A 75 5.94 14.93 6.71
CA GLN A 75 6.36 14.85 8.11
C GLN A 75 5.15 14.67 9.01
N ASP A 76 4.07 15.41 8.75
CA ASP A 76 2.82 15.36 9.53
C ASP A 76 2.03 14.08 9.29
N ASP A 77 1.94 13.65 8.02
CA ASP A 77 1.28 12.39 7.64
C ASP A 77 2.04 11.16 8.18
N GLY A 78 3.32 11.36 8.50
CA GLY A 78 4.20 10.38 9.12
C GLY A 78 4.52 9.21 8.20
N SER A 79 5.49 8.38 8.58
CA SER A 79 5.82 7.10 7.93
C SER A 79 4.67 6.07 7.93
N ALA A 80 3.44 6.50 8.19
CA ALA A 80 2.24 5.70 8.25
C ALA A 80 2.03 4.93 6.95
N ARG A 81 1.94 3.60 7.08
CA ARG A 81 1.53 2.73 6.00
C ARG A 81 0.08 3.03 5.63
N LYS A 82 -0.15 3.20 4.32
CA LYS A 82 -1.46 3.38 3.70
C LYS A 82 -1.92 2.05 3.14
N TYR A 83 -3.22 1.81 3.19
CA TYR A 83 -3.85 0.56 2.77
C TYR A 83 -4.88 0.83 1.70
N PHE A 84 -4.89 -0.05 0.70
CA PHE A 84 -5.66 0.12 -0.51
C PHE A 84 -6.39 -1.17 -0.85
N ILE A 85 -7.58 -1.01 -1.42
CA ILE A 85 -8.42 -2.12 -1.83
C ILE A 85 -8.84 -1.90 -3.27
N LEU A 86 -8.75 -2.95 -4.07
CA LEU A 86 -9.27 -3.05 -5.42
C LEU A 86 -10.25 -4.22 -5.46
N ARG A 87 -11.52 -3.89 -5.74
CA ARG A 87 -12.60 -4.87 -5.96
C ARG A 87 -12.93 -4.88 -7.45
N ASP A 88 -13.40 -6.02 -7.96
CA ASP A 88 -13.80 -6.13 -9.35
C ASP A 88 -14.77 -5.02 -9.78
N GLY A 89 -14.48 -4.45 -10.95
CA GLY A 89 -15.22 -3.34 -11.54
C GLY A 89 -14.96 -1.96 -10.93
N ARG A 90 -14.07 -1.83 -9.93
CA ARG A 90 -13.73 -0.53 -9.31
C ARG A 90 -12.24 -0.22 -9.47
N PRO A 91 -11.84 1.07 -9.52
CA PRO A 91 -10.44 1.46 -9.42
C PRO A 91 -9.91 1.22 -8.00
N TRP A 92 -8.59 1.31 -7.83
CA TRP A 92 -7.98 1.29 -6.50
C TRP A 92 -8.56 2.42 -5.63
N GLY A 93 -8.97 2.08 -4.41
CA GLY A 93 -9.40 3.03 -3.41
C GLY A 93 -8.42 3.05 -2.23
N TYR A 94 -8.11 4.25 -1.73
CA TYR A 94 -7.55 4.40 -0.40
C TYR A 94 -8.58 3.96 0.64
N SER A 95 -8.20 3.02 1.50
CA SER A 95 -9.10 2.46 2.51
C SER A 95 -8.90 3.13 3.86
N HIS A 96 -7.65 3.24 4.30
CA HIS A 96 -7.26 3.86 5.58
C HIS A 96 -5.73 3.96 5.67
N SER A 97 -5.26 4.67 6.69
CA SER A 97 -3.88 4.65 7.17
C SER A 97 -3.83 3.80 8.45
N ALA A 98 -2.67 3.22 8.75
CA ALA A 98 -2.35 2.95 10.14
C ALA A 98 -1.98 4.30 10.77
N ALA A 99 -2.36 4.54 12.03
CA ALA A 99 -1.74 5.60 12.84
C ALA A 99 -0.20 5.42 12.86
N PRO A 100 0.60 6.38 13.36
CA PRO A 100 2.01 6.12 13.65
C PRO A 100 2.14 4.74 14.31
N PHE A 101 2.99 3.90 13.72
CA PHE A 101 2.94 2.43 13.78
C PHE A 101 2.15 1.84 14.96
N SER A 102 0.96 1.31 14.67
CA SER A 102 0.11 0.64 15.67
C SER A 102 0.34 -0.87 15.76
N GLY A 103 1.27 -1.43 14.97
CA GLY A 103 1.37 -2.87 14.74
C GLY A 103 0.22 -3.41 13.87
N GLY A 104 0.50 -4.51 13.14
CA GLY A 104 -0.50 -5.24 12.38
C GLY A 104 -0.91 -4.60 11.04
N CYS A 105 -1.61 -5.39 10.22
CA CYS A 105 -2.26 -4.91 9.00
C CYS A 105 -3.71 -4.48 9.30
N VAL A 106 -3.96 -3.19 9.49
CA VAL A 106 -5.33 -2.68 9.63
C VAL A 106 -6.10 -2.95 8.33
N GLY A 107 -7.38 -3.34 8.40
CA GLY A 107 -8.26 -3.52 7.23
C GLY A 107 -7.85 -4.57 6.19
N ILE A 108 -6.82 -5.37 6.45
CA ILE A 108 -6.37 -6.48 5.61
C ILE A 108 -6.88 -7.81 6.20
N PRO A 109 -7.39 -8.74 5.38
CA PRO A 109 -7.79 -10.07 5.85
C PRO A 109 -6.65 -10.78 6.58
N ARG A 110 -6.97 -11.45 7.70
CA ARG A 110 -5.99 -12.10 8.59
C ARG A 110 -5.02 -13.02 7.84
N GLU A 111 -5.54 -13.78 6.89
CA GLU A 111 -4.81 -14.76 6.10
C GLU A 111 -3.75 -14.08 5.21
N LEU A 112 -4.09 -12.92 4.62
CA LEU A 112 -3.15 -12.14 3.84
C LEU A 112 -2.16 -11.37 4.73
N SER A 113 -2.62 -10.89 5.88
CA SER A 113 -1.76 -10.27 6.88
C SER A 113 -0.66 -11.22 7.35
N GLN A 114 -0.97 -12.51 7.54
CA GLN A 114 0.02 -13.54 7.86
C GLN A 114 1.05 -13.75 6.76
N LEU A 115 0.64 -13.69 5.48
CA LEU A 115 1.56 -13.75 4.33
C LEU A 115 2.51 -12.55 4.25
N TRP A 116 2.18 -11.47 4.95
CA TRP A 116 2.95 -10.23 5.03
C TRP A 116 3.59 -10.04 6.40
N ASP A 117 3.79 -11.11 7.17
CA ASP A 117 4.37 -11.08 8.52
C ASP A 117 3.68 -10.08 9.47
N ASN A 118 2.35 -9.96 9.33
CA ASN A 118 1.49 -8.99 10.01
C ASN A 118 1.85 -7.53 9.73
N CYS A 119 2.30 -7.22 8.51
CA CYS A 119 2.68 -5.88 8.07
C CYS A 119 3.71 -5.26 9.02
N PRO A 120 4.92 -5.83 9.13
CA PRO A 120 5.95 -5.30 10.01
C PRO A 120 6.22 -3.82 9.67
N SER A 121 6.43 -3.01 10.71
CA SER A 121 7.16 -1.76 10.55
C SER A 121 8.56 -2.13 10.12
N GLU A 122 8.96 -1.70 8.93
CA GLU A 122 10.39 -1.51 8.70
C GLU A 122 10.87 -0.31 9.51
#